data_AF-A0A0T1TE60-F1
#
_entry.id   AF-A0A0T1TE60-F1
#
_cell.length_a   1.000
_cell.length_b   1.000
_cell.length_c   1.000
_cell.angle_alpha   90.00
_cell.angle_beta   90.00
_cell.angle_gamma   90.00
#
_symmetry.space_group_name_H-M   'P 1'
#
loop_
_entity.id
_entity.type
_entity.pdbx_description
1 polymer ?
#
loop_
_entity_poly.entity_id
_entity_poly.type
_entity_poly.pdbx_seq_one_letter_code
_entity_poly.pdbx_strand_id
1 'polypeptide(L)'
;MSTAPSTTTDEAPQTAAPAPKSRGPWAPLRPLILRLHFYAGVFVAPFLLVAAVTGFLYAGAFQAEKLVYSHELTVPVGDTPLPISEQVDAARKAYPEGTVSAVRPSPQDDATTRVMLSGVEGVDATHTLAVFVDPYTGEVRGALEQYGSTGALPLRTWIDELHRDLHLGENGRLYSELAASWLWVIAGGGLVLWFSRRRALRKVRGTSGRRRTLGLHGTVGVWAAVGFIFLSATGLTWSTYAGANIDVLRTSLGQATPSVSAAASGGDHAGHDTASGAGGDAEHGVGLDRVLAAARAKGLGDPVEIVPPADASSAFVVKQVQRSWPEKQDAVAIDPATGEVTDVLRFDDHPLLAKLTRWGIDLHTGVLFGLVNQLALMLLAGCLVLLIVWGYRMWWQRGRGSAFGRPVPRGAWAQVPPYVLVPLMATVAVLAYFVPLLGIPLAGFLAVDVVLGEIAHRRGRRAAV
;
A
#
# COMPACT_ATOMS: atom_id res chain seq x y z
N MET A 1 -70.76 70.37 23.58
CA MET A 1 -69.41 70.79 23.18
C MET A 1 -68.48 70.59 24.37
N SER A 2 -67.56 69.63 24.29
CA SER A 2 -66.37 69.58 25.13
C SER A 2 -65.29 68.82 24.38
N THR A 3 -64.11 69.40 24.32
CA THR A 3 -62.96 69.09 23.47
C THR A 3 -61.95 68.18 24.19
N ALA A 4 -61.62 67.05 23.56
CA ALA A 4 -60.38 66.22 23.53
C ALA A 4 -59.50 66.00 24.81
N PRO A 5 -58.81 64.84 24.93
CA PRO A 5 -57.58 64.62 24.14
C PRO A 5 -57.45 63.23 23.50
N SER A 6 -56.73 63.21 22.39
CA SER A 6 -56.29 62.04 21.62
C SER A 6 -55.15 61.29 22.34
N THR A 7 -55.33 59.99 22.55
CA THR A 7 -54.25 59.07 22.95
C THR A 7 -53.42 58.71 21.73
N THR A 8 -52.18 59.22 21.68
CA THR A 8 -51.11 58.69 20.82
C THR A 8 -50.64 57.36 21.38
N THR A 9 -50.89 56.27 20.64
CA THR A 9 -50.30 54.96 20.93
C THR A 9 -48.85 54.98 20.46
N ASP A 10 -47.93 54.85 21.42
CA ASP A 10 -46.50 54.75 21.20
C ASP A 10 -46.19 53.41 20.49
N GLU A 11 -45.84 53.48 19.20
CA GLU A 11 -45.47 52.32 18.39
C GLU A 11 -44.03 51.93 18.72
N ALA A 12 -43.87 51.00 19.67
CA ALA A 12 -42.57 50.44 20.00
C ALA A 12 -41.91 49.84 18.75
N PRO A 13 -40.61 50.11 18.47
CA PRO A 13 -39.94 49.57 17.29
C PRO A 13 -39.91 48.04 17.38
N GLN A 14 -40.54 47.37 16.41
CA GLN A 14 -40.39 45.92 16.23
C GLN A 14 -38.91 45.61 16.01
N THR A 15 -38.26 45.01 17.01
CA THR A 15 -36.91 44.44 16.87
C THR A 15 -36.93 43.44 15.72
N ALA A 16 -36.36 43.86 14.59
CA ALA A 16 -36.17 43.03 13.41
C ALA A 16 -35.51 41.70 13.82
N ALA A 17 -36.16 40.59 13.49
CA ALA A 17 -35.61 39.26 13.72
C ALA A 17 -34.20 39.19 13.11
N PRO A 18 -33.20 38.67 13.84
CA PRO A 18 -31.83 38.64 13.34
C PRO A 18 -31.79 37.82 12.05
N ALA A 19 -31.29 38.43 10.97
CA ALA A 19 -31.13 37.79 9.67
C ALA A 19 -30.44 36.42 9.84
N PRO A 20 -30.91 35.37 9.14
CA PRO A 20 -30.31 34.04 9.24
C PRO A 20 -28.84 34.14 8.85
N LYS A 21 -27.94 33.97 9.84
CA LYS A 21 -26.48 33.98 9.63
C LYS A 21 -26.15 33.07 8.45
N SER A 22 -25.51 33.64 7.43
CA SER A 22 -25.10 32.89 6.24
C SER A 22 -24.35 31.63 6.68
N ARG A 23 -24.95 30.48 6.41
CA ARG A 23 -24.32 29.20 6.70
C ARG A 23 -23.21 29.05 5.68
N GLY A 24 -21.95 29.05 6.13
CA GLY A 24 -20.81 28.83 5.24
C GLY A 24 -20.98 27.56 4.39
N PRO A 25 -20.28 27.45 3.25
CA PRO A 25 -20.47 26.39 2.25
C PRO A 25 -20.31 24.96 2.80
N TRP A 26 -19.69 24.82 3.97
CA TRP A 26 -19.46 23.57 4.70
C TRP A 26 -20.68 23.03 5.48
N ALA A 27 -21.66 23.88 5.80
CA ALA A 27 -22.84 23.47 6.57
C ALA A 27 -23.70 22.39 5.87
N PRO A 28 -23.99 22.46 4.55
CA PRO A 28 -24.76 21.44 3.85
C PRO A 28 -23.97 20.15 3.55
N LEU A 29 -22.63 20.22 3.49
CA LEU A 29 -21.78 19.04 3.19
C LEU A 29 -21.60 18.11 4.40
N ARG A 30 -21.64 18.66 5.62
CA ARG A 30 -21.37 17.88 6.84
C ARG A 30 -22.31 16.68 7.04
N PRO A 31 -23.64 16.78 6.83
CA PRO A 31 -24.53 15.61 6.88
C PRO A 31 -24.19 14.54 5.85
N LEU A 32 -23.78 14.92 4.64
CA LEU A 32 -23.38 14.00 3.58
C LEU A 32 -22.11 13.23 3.98
N ILE A 33 -21.09 13.94 4.46
CA ILE A 33 -19.83 13.33 4.91
C ILE A 33 -20.06 12.43 6.13
N LEU A 34 -20.91 12.84 7.08
CA LEU A 34 -21.27 12.00 8.21
C LEU A 34 -21.95 10.71 7.77
N ARG A 35 -22.83 10.80 6.76
CA ARG A 35 -23.52 9.66 6.19
C ARG A 35 -22.52 8.72 5.52
N LEU A 36 -21.67 9.25 4.65
CA LEU A 36 -20.63 8.48 3.95
C LEU A 36 -19.69 7.78 4.94
N HIS A 37 -19.10 8.52 5.89
CA HIS A 37 -18.21 7.95 6.91
C HIS A 37 -18.91 6.89 7.77
N PHE A 38 -20.19 7.08 8.12
CA PHE A 38 -20.96 6.09 8.87
C PHE A 38 -21.19 4.80 8.07
N TYR A 39 -21.68 4.90 6.83
CA TYR A 39 -22.01 3.70 6.04
C TYR A 39 -20.76 2.99 5.55
N ALA A 40 -19.74 3.73 5.08
CA ALA A 40 -18.44 3.14 4.76
C ALA A 40 -17.82 2.49 6.00
N GLY A 41 -17.93 3.12 7.17
CA GLY A 41 -17.49 2.56 8.46
C GLY A 41 -18.32 1.37 8.97
N VAL A 42 -19.45 1.02 8.35
CA VAL A 42 -20.22 -0.20 8.69
C VAL A 42 -20.01 -1.30 7.65
N PHE A 43 -19.99 -0.94 6.36
CA PHE A 43 -19.90 -1.91 5.26
C PHE A 43 -18.46 -2.24 4.88
N VAL A 44 -17.55 -1.27 4.93
CA VAL A 44 -16.15 -1.46 4.54
C VAL A 44 -15.25 -1.77 5.73
N ALA A 45 -15.66 -1.43 6.95
CA ALA A 45 -14.89 -1.72 8.16
C ALA A 45 -14.53 -3.20 8.39
N PRO A 46 -15.37 -4.21 8.05
CA PRO A 46 -14.95 -5.61 8.14
C PRO A 46 -13.77 -5.91 7.19
N PHE A 47 -13.77 -5.29 6.01
CA PHE A 47 -12.69 -5.42 5.04
C PHE A 47 -11.39 -4.82 5.57
N LEU A 48 -11.49 -3.60 6.10
CA LEU A 48 -10.36 -2.91 6.74
C LEU A 48 -9.85 -3.62 7.99
N LEU A 49 -10.72 -4.33 8.73
CA LEU A 49 -10.32 -5.07 9.92
C LEU A 49 -9.38 -6.21 9.56
N VAL A 50 -9.75 -7.01 8.55
CA VAL A 50 -8.89 -8.10 8.07
C VAL A 50 -7.59 -7.52 7.51
N ALA A 51 -7.65 -6.50 6.65
CA ALA A 51 -6.46 -5.85 6.10
C ALA A 51 -5.54 -5.29 7.19
N ALA A 52 -6.10 -4.72 8.28
CA ALA A 52 -5.31 -4.25 9.41
C ALA A 52 -4.63 -5.39 10.17
N VAL A 53 -5.33 -6.51 10.40
CA VAL A 53 -4.78 -7.66 11.11
C VAL A 53 -3.70 -8.34 10.26
N THR A 54 -3.95 -8.59 8.99
CA THR A 54 -2.96 -9.21 8.10
C THR A 54 -1.76 -8.29 7.85
N GLY A 55 -1.98 -6.98 7.73
CA GLY A 55 -0.90 -5.99 7.61
C GLY A 55 -0.06 -5.86 8.88
N PHE A 56 -0.67 -6.01 10.06
CA PHE A 56 0.07 -6.09 11.33
C PHE A 56 1.00 -7.31 11.35
N LEU A 57 0.50 -8.47 10.93
CA LEU A 57 1.31 -9.70 10.83
C LEU A 57 2.44 -9.53 9.81
N TYR A 58 2.15 -8.95 8.65
CA TYR A 58 3.15 -8.71 7.60
C TYR A 58 4.29 -7.81 8.06
N ALA A 59 3.98 -6.70 8.73
CA ALA A 59 5.01 -5.81 9.28
C ALA A 59 5.92 -6.53 10.28
N GLY A 60 5.39 -7.47 11.06
CA GLY A 60 6.17 -8.32 11.97
C GLY A 60 6.92 -9.47 11.30
N ALA A 61 6.52 -9.88 10.09
CA ALA A 61 7.06 -11.05 9.40
C ALA A 61 8.56 -10.94 9.12
N PHE A 62 9.08 -9.73 8.87
CA PHE A 62 10.52 -9.52 8.65
C PHE A 62 11.40 -9.94 9.82
N GLN A 63 10.94 -9.71 11.06
CA GLN A 63 11.70 -10.12 12.25
C GLN A 63 11.45 -11.59 12.58
N ALA A 64 10.22 -12.06 12.39
CA ALA A 64 9.88 -13.47 12.60
C ALA A 64 10.69 -14.38 11.66
N GLU A 65 10.80 -14.02 10.38
CA GLU A 65 11.57 -14.75 9.37
C GLU A 65 13.03 -14.93 9.77
N LYS A 66 13.68 -13.89 10.30
CA LYS A 66 15.07 -13.96 10.78
C LYS A 66 15.27 -14.92 11.93
N LEU A 67 14.26 -15.07 12.79
CA LEU A 67 14.31 -15.99 13.93
C LEU A 67 14.06 -17.43 13.47
N VAL A 68 13.02 -17.61 12.65
CA VAL A 68 12.56 -18.93 12.17
C VAL A 68 13.61 -19.58 11.28
N TYR A 69 14.24 -18.81 10.39
CA TYR A 69 15.24 -19.31 9.43
C TYR A 69 16.66 -18.85 9.78
N SER A 70 16.95 -18.69 11.08
CA SER A 70 18.27 -18.24 11.54
C SER A 70 19.40 -19.17 11.10
N HIS A 71 19.13 -20.47 11.04
CA HIS A 71 20.11 -21.48 10.61
C HIS A 71 20.54 -21.29 9.14
N GLU A 72 19.59 -21.06 8.26
CA GLU A 72 19.80 -20.86 6.82
C GLU A 72 20.38 -19.48 6.53
N LEU A 73 20.02 -18.47 7.32
CA LEU A 73 20.42 -17.09 7.09
C LEU A 73 21.81 -16.74 7.63
N THR A 74 22.31 -17.47 8.62
CA THR A 74 23.54 -17.11 9.35
C THR A 74 24.56 -18.23 9.42
N VAL A 75 25.83 -17.83 9.47
CA VAL A 75 27.00 -18.71 9.53
C VAL A 75 28.05 -18.14 10.48
N PRO A 76 28.89 -18.99 11.09
CA PRO A 76 30.10 -18.52 11.75
C PRO A 76 31.04 -17.84 10.74
N VAL A 77 31.58 -16.67 11.10
CA VAL A 77 32.53 -15.94 10.25
C VAL A 77 33.84 -16.73 10.15
N GLY A 78 34.22 -17.12 8.93
CA GLY A 78 35.51 -17.74 8.62
C GLY A 78 36.58 -16.73 8.19
N ASP A 79 37.77 -17.22 7.86
CA ASP A 79 38.92 -16.36 7.54
C ASP A 79 38.85 -15.72 6.15
N THR A 80 38.44 -16.48 5.13
CA THR A 80 38.40 -16.01 3.74
C THR A 80 37.22 -16.65 3.00
N PRO A 81 36.31 -15.86 2.42
CA PRO A 81 35.23 -16.40 1.60
C PRO A 81 35.76 -17.10 0.36
N LEU A 82 35.12 -18.20 0.00
CA LEU A 82 35.32 -18.89 -1.27
C LEU A 82 34.89 -17.98 -2.44
N PRO A 83 35.45 -18.16 -3.65
CA PRO A 83 34.91 -17.56 -4.87
C PRO A 83 33.41 -17.81 -5.01
N ILE A 84 32.67 -16.86 -5.58
CA ILE A 84 31.22 -16.98 -5.78
C ILE A 84 30.90 -18.15 -6.71
N SER A 85 31.76 -18.43 -7.69
CA SER A 85 31.65 -19.62 -8.54
C SER A 85 31.60 -20.92 -7.72
N GLU A 86 32.52 -21.12 -6.77
CA GLU A 86 32.55 -22.32 -5.93
C GLU A 86 31.29 -22.45 -5.04
N GLN A 87 30.75 -21.33 -4.57
CA GLN A 87 29.51 -21.31 -3.79
C GLN A 87 28.29 -21.68 -4.66
N VAL A 88 28.26 -21.23 -5.91
CA VAL A 88 27.23 -21.60 -6.88
C VAL A 88 27.33 -23.07 -7.29
N ASP A 89 28.55 -23.59 -7.46
CA ASP A 89 28.79 -25.00 -7.75
C ASP A 89 28.31 -25.90 -6.61
N ALA A 90 28.51 -25.50 -5.35
CA ALA A 90 27.98 -26.22 -4.20
C ALA A 90 26.43 -26.30 -4.23
N ALA A 91 25.76 -25.21 -4.58
CA ALA A 91 24.29 -25.20 -4.73
C ALA A 91 23.82 -26.06 -5.90
N ARG A 92 24.48 -25.97 -7.07
CA ARG A 92 24.17 -26.81 -8.25
C ARG A 92 24.39 -28.29 -7.97
N LYS A 93 25.42 -28.63 -7.19
CA LYS A 93 25.68 -30.02 -6.79
C LYS A 93 24.59 -30.58 -5.89
N ALA A 94 24.01 -29.74 -5.03
CA ALA A 94 22.92 -30.14 -4.14
C ALA A 94 21.56 -30.25 -4.86
N TYR A 95 21.33 -29.39 -5.86
CA TYR A 95 20.07 -29.30 -6.63
C TYR A 95 20.37 -29.24 -8.15
N PRO A 96 20.84 -30.35 -8.75
CA PRO A 96 21.28 -30.38 -10.15
C PRO A 96 20.16 -30.17 -11.18
N GLU A 97 18.91 -30.37 -10.79
CA GLU A 97 17.73 -30.12 -11.62
C GLU A 97 17.38 -28.63 -11.78
N GLY A 98 17.88 -27.78 -10.88
CA GLY A 98 17.58 -26.35 -10.87
C GLY A 98 18.46 -25.54 -11.81
N THR A 99 17.87 -24.57 -12.52
CA THR A 99 18.64 -23.59 -13.30
C THR A 99 18.91 -22.34 -12.47
N VAL A 100 20.15 -21.83 -12.47
CA VAL A 100 20.50 -20.61 -11.72
C VAL A 100 19.82 -19.40 -12.34
N SER A 101 18.86 -18.83 -11.62
CA SER A 101 18.09 -17.66 -12.04
C SER A 101 18.69 -16.35 -11.51
N ALA A 102 19.32 -16.39 -10.34
CA ALA A 102 20.09 -15.28 -9.79
C ALA A 102 20.95 -15.72 -8.60
N VAL A 103 21.94 -14.92 -8.25
CA VAL A 103 22.84 -15.14 -7.10
C VAL A 103 22.89 -13.86 -6.26
N ARG A 104 22.66 -13.97 -4.96
CA ARG A 104 22.91 -12.90 -3.99
C ARG A 104 24.09 -13.32 -3.13
N PRO A 105 25.30 -12.79 -3.39
CA PRO A 105 26.43 -12.95 -2.50
C PRO A 105 26.07 -12.57 -1.06
N SER A 106 26.79 -13.15 -0.11
CA SER A 106 26.60 -12.82 1.29
C SER A 106 26.68 -11.30 1.52
N PRO A 107 25.62 -10.68 2.10
CA PRO A 107 25.57 -9.22 2.26
C PRO A 107 26.38 -8.71 3.45
N GLN A 108 26.78 -9.59 4.37
CA GLN A 108 27.49 -9.31 5.63
C GLN A 108 28.33 -10.54 6.02
N ASP A 109 29.41 -10.38 6.76
CA ASP A 109 30.36 -11.46 7.05
C ASP A 109 29.74 -12.70 7.70
N ASP A 110 28.65 -12.56 8.45
CA ASP A 110 27.93 -13.62 9.17
C ASP A 110 26.71 -14.17 8.43
N ALA A 111 26.49 -13.77 7.18
CA ALA A 111 25.35 -14.19 6.37
C ALA A 111 25.73 -15.26 5.32
N THR A 112 24.73 -16.01 4.87
CA THR A 112 24.88 -16.95 3.74
C THR A 112 24.75 -16.27 2.39
N THR A 113 25.39 -16.85 1.39
CA THR A 113 25.10 -16.57 -0.01
C THR A 113 23.81 -17.29 -0.40
N ARG A 114 22.95 -16.63 -1.19
CA ARG A 114 21.73 -17.24 -1.74
C ARG A 114 21.92 -17.50 -3.23
N VAL A 115 21.74 -18.75 -3.64
CA VAL A 115 21.69 -19.16 -5.05
C VAL A 115 20.24 -19.49 -5.37
N MET A 116 19.60 -18.68 -6.20
CA MET A 116 18.19 -18.84 -6.56
C MET A 116 18.06 -19.73 -7.78
N LEU A 117 17.37 -20.86 -7.61
CA LEU A 117 17.14 -21.85 -8.66
C LEU A 117 15.69 -21.78 -9.15
N SER A 118 15.50 -21.79 -10.47
CA SER A 118 14.20 -21.93 -11.14
C SER A 118 14.05 -23.33 -11.73
N GLY A 119 12.81 -23.77 -11.96
CA GLY A 119 12.52 -25.06 -12.61
C GLY A 119 12.71 -26.29 -11.72
N VAL A 120 12.86 -26.10 -10.41
CA VAL A 120 12.93 -27.20 -9.44
C VAL A 120 11.52 -27.76 -9.21
N GLU A 121 11.38 -29.09 -9.25
CA GLU A 121 10.11 -29.77 -9.03
C GLU A 121 9.52 -29.44 -7.65
N GLY A 122 8.22 -29.12 -7.61
CA GLY A 122 7.51 -28.79 -6.36
C GLY A 122 7.63 -27.32 -5.92
N VAL A 123 8.36 -26.48 -6.66
CA VAL A 123 8.40 -25.02 -6.46
C VAL A 123 7.46 -24.35 -7.47
N ASP A 124 6.68 -23.38 -7.01
CA ASP A 124 5.77 -22.65 -7.91
C ASP A 124 6.54 -21.90 -9.00
N ALA A 125 6.00 -21.85 -10.22
CA ALA A 125 6.68 -21.25 -11.38
C ALA A 125 6.96 -19.74 -11.22
N THR A 126 6.26 -19.07 -10.32
CA THR A 126 6.48 -17.64 -9.98
C THR A 126 7.44 -17.45 -8.82
N HIS A 127 7.96 -18.54 -8.26
CA HIS A 127 8.91 -18.60 -7.16
C HIS A 127 10.26 -19.15 -7.60
N THR A 128 11.23 -19.07 -6.69
CA THR A 128 12.56 -19.67 -6.87
C THR A 128 12.92 -20.44 -5.61
N LEU A 129 13.71 -21.52 -5.74
CA LEU A 129 14.33 -22.16 -4.59
C LEU A 129 15.61 -21.40 -4.23
N ALA A 130 15.63 -20.71 -3.10
CA ALA A 130 16.85 -20.09 -2.59
C ALA A 130 17.66 -21.13 -1.80
N VAL A 131 18.79 -21.56 -2.37
CA VAL A 131 19.77 -22.42 -1.70
C VAL A 131 20.74 -21.53 -0.92
N PHE A 132 20.83 -21.75 0.39
CA PHE A 132 21.68 -20.97 1.29
C PHE A 132 23.02 -21.69 1.46
N VAL A 133 24.10 -21.03 1.04
CA VAL A 133 25.44 -21.59 1.04
C VAL A 133 26.31 -20.80 2.01
N ASP A 134 27.04 -21.52 2.85
CA ASP A 134 28.08 -20.94 3.70
C ASP A 134 29.23 -20.43 2.79
N PRO A 135 29.50 -19.12 2.79
CA PRO A 135 30.48 -18.52 1.90
C PRO A 135 31.93 -18.91 2.24
N TYR A 136 32.21 -19.49 3.41
CA TYR A 136 33.56 -19.89 3.84
C TYR A 136 33.83 -21.37 3.64
N THR A 137 32.80 -22.22 3.75
CA THR A 137 32.96 -23.68 3.70
C THR A 137 32.35 -24.32 2.46
N GLY A 138 31.43 -23.63 1.77
CA GLY A 138 30.64 -24.19 0.68
C GLY A 138 29.55 -25.16 1.16
N GLU A 139 29.33 -25.27 2.48
CA GLU A 139 28.27 -26.11 3.03
C GLU A 139 26.89 -25.54 2.70
N VAL A 140 25.98 -26.38 2.19
CA VAL A 140 24.58 -26.00 1.99
C VAL A 140 23.85 -26.06 3.33
N ARG A 141 23.43 -24.89 3.81
CA ARG A 141 22.74 -24.69 5.09
C ARG A 141 21.25 -24.99 5.03
N GLY A 142 20.68 -24.99 3.82
CA GLY A 142 19.29 -25.30 3.57
C GLY A 142 18.83 -24.74 2.23
N ALA A 143 17.60 -25.05 1.87
CA ALA A 143 16.95 -24.49 0.70
C ALA A 143 15.50 -24.13 1.06
N LEU A 144 15.10 -22.90 0.76
CA LEU A 144 13.76 -22.40 1.05
C LEU A 144 13.17 -21.76 -0.20
N GLU A 145 11.88 -21.96 -0.42
CA GLU A 145 11.16 -21.24 -1.46
C GLU A 145 11.18 -19.73 -1.18
N GLN A 146 11.47 -18.96 -2.21
CA GLN A 146 11.62 -17.53 -2.16
C GLN A 146 10.69 -16.84 -3.16
N TYR A 147 9.90 -15.89 -2.68
CA TYR A 147 9.00 -15.06 -3.47
C TYR A 147 9.47 -13.62 -3.59
N GLY A 148 9.26 -13.07 -4.79
CA GLY A 148 9.31 -11.64 -5.04
C GLY A 148 10.69 -11.00 -4.85
N SER A 149 10.76 -9.73 -5.21
CA SER A 149 12.03 -9.00 -5.28
C SER A 149 12.63 -8.64 -3.91
N THR A 150 11.85 -8.72 -2.82
CA THR A 150 12.36 -8.57 -1.44
C THR A 150 13.01 -9.84 -0.90
N GLY A 151 12.95 -10.96 -1.64
CA GLY A 151 13.41 -12.27 -1.18
C GLY A 151 12.63 -12.76 0.04
N ALA A 152 11.29 -12.79 -0.05
CA ALA A 152 10.41 -13.34 0.97
C ALA A 152 10.60 -14.84 1.11
N LEU A 153 10.88 -15.32 2.33
CA LEU A 153 10.97 -16.74 2.65
C LEU A 153 9.57 -17.27 3.01
N PRO A 154 9.36 -18.59 3.13
CA PRO A 154 8.02 -19.18 3.11
C PRO A 154 7.03 -18.56 4.12
N LEU A 155 7.47 -18.28 5.35
CA LEU A 155 6.64 -17.60 6.35
C LEU A 155 6.14 -16.23 5.87
N ARG A 156 7.03 -15.38 5.36
CA ARG A 156 6.65 -14.04 4.93
C ARG A 156 5.90 -14.07 3.61
N THR A 157 6.24 -14.97 2.69
CA THR A 157 5.47 -15.21 1.46
C THR A 157 4.02 -15.53 1.79
N TRP A 158 3.80 -16.48 2.70
CA TRP A 158 2.45 -16.84 3.12
C TRP A 158 1.70 -15.65 3.73
N ILE A 159 2.34 -14.86 4.59
CA ILE A 159 1.71 -13.67 5.19
C ILE A 159 1.50 -12.55 4.15
N ASP A 160 2.39 -12.39 3.17
CA ASP A 160 2.28 -11.45 2.06
C ASP A 160 1.02 -11.76 1.23
N GLU A 161 0.87 -13.00 0.81
CA GLU A 161 -0.29 -13.48 0.05
C GLU A 161 -1.58 -13.34 0.87
N LEU A 162 -1.54 -13.68 2.16
CA LEU A 162 -2.67 -13.45 3.06
C LEU A 162 -3.06 -11.96 3.10
N HIS A 163 -2.10 -11.03 3.14
CA HIS A 163 -2.40 -9.59 3.17
C HIS A 163 -2.83 -9.05 1.79
N ARG A 164 -2.20 -9.54 0.72
CA ARG A 164 -2.41 -9.09 -0.66
C ARG A 164 -3.73 -9.59 -1.22
N ASP A 165 -4.06 -10.85 -0.99
CA ASP A 165 -5.22 -11.49 -1.59
C ASP A 165 -5.90 -12.57 -0.73
N LEU A 166 -5.57 -12.69 0.56
CA LEU A 166 -6.20 -13.65 1.48
C LEU A 166 -6.06 -15.12 1.05
N HIS A 167 -5.12 -15.44 0.15
CA HIS A 167 -5.05 -16.73 -0.57
C HIS A 167 -6.32 -17.07 -1.35
N LEU A 168 -7.05 -16.05 -1.81
CA LEU A 168 -8.24 -16.18 -2.65
C LEU A 168 -7.96 -15.79 -4.12
N GLY A 169 -6.69 -15.59 -4.48
CA GLY A 169 -6.26 -15.21 -5.82
C GLY A 169 -6.88 -13.89 -6.26
N GLU A 170 -7.40 -13.83 -7.49
CA GLU A 170 -7.91 -12.58 -8.05
C GLU A 170 -9.06 -11.97 -7.24
N ASN A 171 -9.96 -12.79 -6.69
CA ASN A 171 -11.05 -12.30 -5.83
C ASN A 171 -10.51 -11.58 -4.58
N GLY A 172 -9.40 -12.09 -4.05
CA GLY A 172 -8.68 -11.49 -2.95
C GLY A 172 -8.00 -10.17 -3.30
N ARG A 173 -7.42 -10.07 -4.50
CA ARG A 173 -6.83 -8.81 -4.98
C ARG A 173 -7.88 -7.72 -5.11
N LEU A 174 -9.07 -8.07 -5.62
CA LEU A 174 -10.21 -7.16 -5.67
C LEU A 174 -10.67 -6.74 -4.26
N TYR A 175 -10.72 -7.69 -3.33
CA TYR A 175 -11.02 -7.41 -1.93
C TYR A 175 -10.04 -6.39 -1.32
N SER A 176 -8.74 -6.60 -1.51
CA SER A 176 -7.69 -5.76 -0.92
C SER A 176 -7.69 -4.36 -1.53
N GLU A 177 -7.88 -4.26 -2.85
CA GLU A 177 -8.03 -2.96 -3.51
C GLU A 177 -9.30 -2.23 -3.07
N LEU A 178 -10.44 -2.92 -2.89
CA LEU A 178 -11.65 -2.33 -2.30
C LEU A 178 -11.35 -1.77 -0.90
N ALA A 179 -10.68 -2.54 -0.03
CA ALA A 179 -10.31 -2.09 1.30
C ALA A 179 -9.39 -0.86 1.25
N ALA A 180 -8.30 -0.95 0.48
CA ALA A 180 -7.33 0.12 0.30
C ALA A 180 -7.96 1.40 -0.26
N SER A 181 -8.84 1.29 -1.25
CA SER A 181 -9.48 2.43 -1.93
C SER A 181 -10.50 3.18 -1.08
N TRP A 182 -11.05 2.57 -0.03
CA TRP A 182 -11.99 3.25 0.88
C TRP A 182 -11.33 3.83 2.12
N LEU A 183 -10.13 3.38 2.49
CA LEU A 183 -9.44 3.81 3.70
C LEU A 183 -9.20 5.33 3.73
N TRP A 184 -8.67 5.91 2.64
CA TRP A 184 -8.44 7.36 2.57
C TRP A 184 -9.76 8.17 2.59
N VAL A 185 -10.84 7.64 1.99
CA VAL A 185 -12.16 8.29 2.02
C VAL A 185 -12.73 8.33 3.43
N ILE A 186 -12.63 7.22 4.18
CA ILE A 186 -13.08 7.15 5.57
C ILE A 186 -12.21 8.05 6.46
N ALA A 187 -10.88 8.00 6.32
CA ALA A 187 -9.94 8.83 7.08
C ALA A 187 -10.15 10.33 6.80
N GLY A 188 -10.22 10.72 5.53
CA GLY A 188 -10.51 12.09 5.10
C GLY A 188 -11.88 12.58 5.58
N GLY A 189 -12.91 11.74 5.45
CA GLY A 189 -14.24 12.03 6.00
C GLY A 189 -14.22 12.24 7.51
N GLY A 190 -13.47 11.41 8.24
CA GLY A 190 -13.26 11.54 9.68
C GLY A 190 -12.59 12.86 10.07
N LEU A 191 -11.53 13.25 9.35
CA LEU A 191 -10.84 14.54 9.53
C LEU A 191 -11.79 15.72 9.32
N VAL A 192 -12.56 15.73 8.23
CA VAL A 192 -13.54 16.80 7.97
C VAL A 192 -14.60 16.87 9.07
N LEU A 193 -15.09 15.74 9.57
CA LEU A 193 -16.05 15.69 10.67
C LEU A 193 -15.44 16.19 12.00
N TRP A 194 -14.16 15.94 12.24
CA TRP A 194 -13.45 16.43 13.41
C TRP A 194 -13.27 17.94 13.38
N PHE A 195 -12.78 18.49 12.26
CA PHE A 195 -12.53 19.93 12.14
C PHE A 195 -13.83 20.75 12.04
N SER A 196 -14.89 20.20 11.46
CA SER A 196 -16.22 20.83 11.40
C SER A 196 -16.98 20.86 12.74
N ARG A 197 -16.49 20.19 13.79
CA ARG A 197 -17.08 20.31 15.13
C ARG A 197 -16.83 21.70 15.73
N ARG A 198 -17.90 22.33 16.22
CA ARG A 198 -17.83 23.61 16.97
C ARG A 198 -16.83 23.49 18.13
N ARG A 199 -15.95 24.48 18.27
CA ARG A 199 -14.91 24.55 19.32
C ARG A 199 -15.49 24.34 20.74
N ALA A 200 -16.67 24.88 21.03
CA ALA A 200 -17.38 24.68 22.31
C ALA A 200 -17.75 23.21 22.59
N LEU A 201 -18.07 22.42 21.56
CA LEU A 201 -18.39 20.98 21.70
C LEU A 201 -17.13 20.12 21.90
N ARG A 202 -15.92 20.66 21.65
CA ARG A 202 -14.65 19.98 21.95
C ARG A 202 -14.31 20.06 23.45
N LYS A 203 -14.85 21.05 24.19
CA LYS A 203 -14.67 21.20 25.64
C LYS A 203 -15.59 20.30 26.48
N VAL A 204 -16.71 19.82 25.91
CA VAL A 204 -17.63 18.90 26.61
C VAL A 204 -17.12 17.46 26.51
N ARG A 205 -16.08 17.15 27.29
CA ARG A 205 -15.57 15.79 27.48
C ARG A 205 -16.58 15.00 28.32
N GLY A 206 -17.31 14.08 27.71
CA GLY A 206 -18.03 13.06 28.47
C GLY A 206 -17.04 11.98 28.91
N THR A 207 -16.95 11.72 30.21
CA THR A 207 -16.02 10.74 30.79
C THR A 207 -16.51 9.29 30.69
N SER A 208 -17.76 9.07 30.27
CA SER A 208 -18.37 7.74 30.18
C SER A 208 -19.21 7.53 28.91
N GLY A 209 -19.52 6.26 28.63
CA GLY A 209 -20.40 5.85 27.54
C GLY A 209 -19.96 6.29 26.15
N ARG A 210 -20.94 6.61 25.30
CA ARG A 210 -20.73 6.98 23.88
C ARG A 210 -19.90 8.23 23.68
N ARG A 211 -19.98 9.22 24.59
CA ARG A 211 -19.21 10.46 24.47
C ARG A 211 -17.71 10.22 24.64
N ARG A 212 -17.31 9.32 25.56
CA ARG A 212 -15.91 8.90 25.71
C ARG A 212 -15.41 8.18 24.46
N THR A 213 -16.15 7.17 23.99
CA THR A 213 -15.79 6.40 22.78
C THR A 213 -15.61 7.31 21.56
N LEU A 214 -16.51 8.29 21.37
CA LEU A 214 -16.43 9.25 20.27
C LEU A 214 -15.24 10.22 20.41
N GLY A 215 -14.86 10.58 21.64
CA GLY A 215 -13.67 11.38 21.91
C GLY A 215 -12.38 10.63 21.56
N LEU A 216 -12.28 9.35 21.97
CA LEU A 216 -11.15 8.48 21.66
C LEU A 216 -11.05 8.20 20.16
N HIS A 217 -12.15 7.79 19.52
CA HIS A 217 -12.21 7.54 18.08
C HIS A 217 -11.80 8.76 17.26
N GLY A 218 -12.32 9.95 17.61
CA GLY A 218 -11.92 11.17 16.92
C GLY A 218 -10.46 11.56 17.14
N THR A 219 -9.94 11.43 18.37
CA THR A 219 -8.56 11.83 18.68
C THR A 219 -7.55 10.90 18.03
N VAL A 220 -7.69 9.58 18.21
CA VAL A 220 -6.80 8.58 17.58
C VAL A 220 -6.92 8.66 16.06
N GLY A 221 -8.13 8.81 15.53
CA GLY A 221 -8.38 8.93 14.09
C GLY A 221 -7.65 10.12 13.47
N VAL A 222 -7.61 11.27 14.13
CA VAL A 222 -6.89 12.46 13.62
C VAL A 222 -5.39 12.23 13.56
N TRP A 223 -4.80 11.64 14.59
CA TRP A 223 -3.36 11.34 14.62
C TRP A 223 -2.96 10.27 13.60
N ALA A 224 -3.78 9.24 13.44
CA ALA A 224 -3.52 8.14 12.51
C ALA A 224 -3.88 8.47 11.04
N ALA A 225 -4.67 9.52 10.79
CA ALA A 225 -5.22 9.80 9.45
C ALA A 225 -4.15 10.01 8.38
N VAL A 226 -3.03 10.68 8.70
CA VAL A 226 -1.93 10.86 7.74
C VAL A 226 -1.35 9.51 7.33
N GLY A 227 -1.12 8.62 8.31
CA GLY A 227 -0.67 7.25 8.07
C GLY A 227 -1.68 6.45 7.23
N PHE A 228 -2.98 6.56 7.51
CA PHE A 228 -4.00 5.86 6.72
C PHE A 228 -4.14 6.37 5.29
N ILE A 229 -4.04 7.68 5.08
CA ILE A 229 -4.04 8.26 3.72
C ILE A 229 -2.78 7.79 2.97
N PHE A 230 -1.62 7.80 3.64
CA PHE A 230 -0.38 7.29 3.08
C PHE A 230 -0.48 5.80 2.69
N LEU A 231 -0.93 4.93 3.60
CA LEU A 231 -1.07 3.48 3.35
C LEU A 231 -2.06 3.18 2.23
N SER A 232 -3.18 3.90 2.22
CA SER A 232 -4.17 3.80 1.16
C SER A 232 -3.60 4.23 -0.20
N ALA A 233 -2.93 5.38 -0.27
CA ALA A 233 -2.36 5.89 -1.51
C ALA A 233 -1.26 4.98 -2.06
N THR A 234 -0.36 4.50 -1.19
CA THR A 234 0.73 3.61 -1.60
C THR A 234 0.23 2.23 -1.99
N GLY A 235 -0.67 1.61 -1.22
CA GLY A 235 -1.23 0.29 -1.55
C GLY A 235 -1.97 0.26 -2.90
N LEU A 236 -2.55 1.39 -3.32
CA LEU A 236 -3.18 1.53 -4.63
C LEU A 236 -2.19 1.57 -5.80
N THR A 237 -0.91 1.91 -5.57
CA THR A 237 0.08 2.04 -6.66
C THR A 237 0.44 0.72 -7.34
N TRP A 238 0.17 -0.42 -6.71
CA TRP A 238 0.39 -1.77 -7.26
C TRP A 238 -0.85 -2.67 -7.19
N SER A 239 -2.04 -2.09 -7.05
CA SER A 239 -3.29 -2.84 -7.06
C SER A 239 -3.72 -3.21 -8.49
N THR A 240 -4.68 -4.12 -8.65
CA THR A 240 -5.09 -4.63 -9.98
C THR A 240 -5.52 -3.52 -10.95
N TYR A 241 -6.46 -2.66 -10.58
CA TYR A 241 -6.98 -1.63 -11.49
C TYR A 241 -6.34 -0.27 -11.23
N ALA A 242 -6.32 0.17 -9.97
CA ALA A 242 -5.73 1.47 -9.63
C ALA A 242 -4.22 1.48 -9.95
N GLY A 243 -3.51 0.39 -9.65
CA GLY A 243 -2.08 0.24 -9.97
C GLY A 243 -1.82 0.22 -11.47
N ALA A 244 -2.62 -0.52 -12.26
CA ALA A 244 -2.51 -0.53 -13.72
C ALA A 244 -2.71 0.88 -14.32
N ASN A 245 -3.69 1.64 -13.83
CA ASN A 245 -3.89 3.02 -14.28
C ASN A 245 -2.72 3.94 -13.89
N ILE A 246 -2.14 3.74 -12.70
CA ILE A 246 -0.96 4.48 -12.24
C ILE A 246 0.27 4.15 -13.09
N ASP A 247 0.43 2.88 -13.47
CA ASP A 247 1.54 2.44 -14.33
C ASP A 247 1.45 3.06 -15.73
N VAL A 248 0.28 3.02 -16.37
CA VAL A 248 0.03 3.70 -17.66
C VAL A 248 0.33 5.19 -17.56
N LEU A 249 -0.11 5.84 -16.47
CA LEU A 249 0.15 7.25 -16.24
C LEU A 249 1.65 7.53 -16.08
N ARG A 250 2.38 6.73 -15.31
CA ARG A 250 3.84 6.90 -15.14
C ARG A 250 4.59 6.70 -16.45
N THR A 251 4.24 5.68 -17.22
CA THR A 251 4.86 5.40 -18.52
C THR A 251 4.61 6.52 -19.52
N SER A 252 3.36 6.98 -19.66
CA SER A 252 3.02 8.10 -20.56
C SER A 252 3.69 9.43 -20.20
N LEU A 253 4.06 9.62 -18.92
CA LEU A 253 4.79 10.80 -18.45
C LEU A 253 6.33 10.65 -18.51
N GLY A 254 6.85 9.51 -18.99
CA GLY A 254 8.29 9.21 -18.95
C GLY A 254 8.84 9.08 -17.53
N GLN A 255 8.01 8.59 -16.61
CA GLN A 255 8.31 8.44 -15.17
C GLN A 255 8.22 6.97 -14.69
N ALA A 256 8.33 6.02 -15.63
CA ALA A 256 8.48 4.61 -15.34
C ALA A 256 9.83 4.33 -14.64
N THR A 257 9.95 3.18 -13.99
CA THR A 257 11.21 2.75 -13.38
C THR A 257 12.16 2.31 -14.49
N PRO A 258 13.34 2.93 -14.65
CA PRO A 258 14.30 2.54 -15.67
C PRO A 258 14.96 1.19 -15.33
N SER A 259 15.52 0.53 -16.34
CA SER A 259 16.35 -0.67 -16.23
C SER A 259 17.54 -0.57 -17.17
N VAL A 260 18.63 -1.26 -16.85
CA VAL A 260 19.78 -1.38 -17.77
C VAL A 260 19.38 -2.14 -19.03
N SER A 261 20.03 -1.83 -20.15
CA SER A 261 19.93 -2.61 -21.37
C SER A 261 20.59 -3.97 -21.17
N ALA A 262 19.78 -5.03 -21.17
CA ALA A 262 20.27 -6.40 -21.06
C ALA A 262 20.77 -6.95 -22.41
N ALA A 263 20.79 -6.16 -23.48
CA ALA A 263 21.38 -6.58 -24.74
C ALA A 263 22.91 -6.59 -24.63
N ALA A 264 23.55 -7.72 -24.94
CA ALA A 264 24.96 -7.71 -25.27
C ALA A 264 25.13 -6.90 -26.57
N SER A 265 26.21 -6.13 -26.65
CA SER A 265 26.52 -5.16 -27.71
C SER A 265 25.98 -5.54 -29.10
N GLY A 266 24.92 -4.85 -29.58
CA GLY A 266 24.42 -4.96 -30.96
C GLY A 266 23.00 -5.49 -31.20
N GLY A 267 22.17 -5.70 -30.17
CA GLY A 267 20.77 -6.11 -30.32
C GLY A 267 19.77 -5.07 -29.77
N ASP A 268 19.07 -4.35 -30.64
CA ASP A 268 17.93 -3.51 -30.26
C ASP A 268 16.68 -4.38 -30.04
N HIS A 269 16.36 -4.68 -28.78
CA HIS A 269 15.04 -5.20 -28.42
C HIS A 269 14.49 -4.49 -27.18
N ALA A 270 13.67 -3.46 -27.42
CA ALA A 270 12.81 -2.85 -26.41
C ALA A 270 11.57 -3.73 -26.22
N GLY A 271 11.52 -4.46 -25.10
CA GLY A 271 10.36 -5.25 -24.69
C GLY A 271 10.15 -5.13 -23.19
N HIS A 272 9.07 -4.45 -22.80
CA HIS A 272 8.54 -4.51 -21.45
C HIS A 272 7.97 -5.91 -21.23
N ASP A 273 8.67 -6.74 -20.48
CA ASP A 273 8.06 -7.85 -19.77
C ASP A 273 8.75 -8.01 -18.42
N THR A 274 7.94 -8.23 -17.40
CA THR A 274 8.40 -8.74 -16.10
C THR A 274 9.06 -10.09 -16.37
N ALA A 275 10.36 -10.10 -16.60
CA ALA A 275 11.12 -11.31 -16.82
C ALA A 275 11.08 -12.14 -15.53
N SER A 276 10.11 -13.06 -15.46
CA SER A 276 10.36 -14.37 -14.89
C SER A 276 11.63 -14.88 -15.55
N GLY A 277 12.75 -14.84 -14.81
CA GLY A 277 14.06 -15.18 -15.33
C GLY A 277 14.04 -16.59 -15.90
N ALA A 278 13.94 -16.71 -17.22
CA ALA A 278 14.33 -17.91 -17.93
C ALA A 278 15.85 -18.02 -17.73
N GLY A 279 16.27 -18.93 -16.86
CA GLY A 279 17.67 -19.09 -16.49
C GLY A 279 18.51 -19.48 -17.69
N GLY A 280 19.60 -18.76 -17.91
CA GLY A 280 20.67 -19.17 -18.81
C GLY A 280 21.79 -19.88 -18.08
N ASP A 281 22.58 -20.66 -18.83
CA ASP A 281 23.76 -21.33 -18.30
C ASP A 281 24.81 -20.33 -17.84
N ALA A 282 25.00 -20.23 -16.52
CA ALA A 282 26.09 -19.50 -15.88
C ALA A 282 27.50 -19.97 -16.30
N GLU A 283 27.59 -21.04 -17.10
CA GLU A 283 28.83 -21.67 -17.58
C GLU A 283 29.45 -20.96 -18.82
N HIS A 284 28.67 -20.17 -19.57
CA HIS A 284 29.15 -19.52 -20.77
C HIS A 284 29.56 -18.06 -20.49
N GLY A 285 30.85 -17.81 -20.30
CA GLY A 285 31.40 -16.45 -20.26
C GLY A 285 32.59 -16.25 -19.33
N VAL A 286 32.85 -15.00 -18.96
CA VAL A 286 33.98 -14.57 -18.11
C VAL A 286 33.93 -15.04 -16.65
N GLY A 287 32.85 -15.73 -16.24
CA GLY A 287 32.64 -16.25 -14.88
C GLY A 287 32.06 -15.23 -13.89
N LEU A 288 31.33 -15.74 -12.89
CA LEU A 288 30.59 -14.92 -11.90
C LEU A 288 31.51 -14.01 -11.06
N ASP A 289 32.71 -14.47 -10.71
CA ASP A 289 33.66 -13.69 -9.93
C ASP A 289 34.14 -12.45 -10.68
N ARG A 290 34.39 -12.57 -11.99
CA ARG A 290 34.78 -11.44 -12.84
C ARG A 290 33.62 -10.48 -13.07
N VAL A 291 32.40 -10.99 -13.23
CA VAL A 291 31.17 -10.18 -13.31
C VAL A 291 30.98 -9.37 -12.02
N LEU A 292 31.09 -10.00 -10.85
CA LEU A 292 30.99 -9.31 -9.57
C LEU A 292 32.10 -8.27 -9.41
N ALA A 293 33.35 -8.61 -9.75
CA ALA A 293 34.47 -7.68 -9.69
C ALA A 293 34.27 -6.45 -10.60
N ALA A 294 33.78 -6.64 -11.82
CA ALA A 294 33.45 -5.56 -12.75
C ALA A 294 32.36 -4.64 -12.18
N ALA A 295 31.31 -5.20 -11.56
CA ALA A 295 30.29 -4.43 -10.87
C ALA A 295 30.85 -3.64 -9.67
N ARG A 296 31.74 -4.25 -8.86
CA ARG A 296 32.43 -3.56 -7.75
C ARG A 296 33.31 -2.42 -8.26
N ALA A 297 33.99 -2.58 -9.39
CA ALA A 297 34.79 -1.53 -10.01
C ALA A 297 33.94 -0.33 -10.46
N LYS A 298 32.63 -0.53 -10.69
CA LYS A 298 31.65 0.55 -10.90
C LYS A 298 30.99 1.04 -9.60
N GLY A 299 31.46 0.62 -8.43
CA GLY A 299 31.00 1.12 -7.14
C GLY A 299 29.74 0.46 -6.58
N LEU A 300 29.29 -0.67 -7.13
CA LEU A 300 28.15 -1.39 -6.56
C LEU A 300 28.58 -2.13 -5.28
N GLY A 301 28.24 -1.59 -4.12
CA GLY A 301 28.41 -2.26 -2.82
C GLY A 301 27.24 -3.18 -2.45
N ASP A 302 27.41 -4.03 -1.43
CA ASP A 302 26.36 -4.94 -0.97
C ASP A 302 25.14 -4.24 -0.36
N PRO A 303 23.98 -4.95 -0.33
CA PRO A 303 23.69 -6.21 -1.03
C PRO A 303 23.49 -6.06 -2.54
N VAL A 304 24.01 -7.01 -3.32
CA VAL A 304 23.79 -7.13 -4.78
C VAL A 304 23.12 -8.43 -5.16
N GLU A 305 22.44 -8.43 -6.31
CA GLU A 305 21.91 -9.61 -7.00
C GLU A 305 22.52 -9.66 -8.40
N ILE A 306 23.11 -10.80 -8.74
CA ILE A 306 23.66 -11.13 -10.05
C ILE A 306 22.61 -11.97 -10.79
N VAL A 307 22.10 -11.48 -11.91
CA VAL A 307 21.18 -12.19 -12.79
C VAL A 307 21.97 -12.67 -14.01
N PRO A 308 22.09 -13.99 -14.24
CA PRO A 308 22.72 -14.52 -15.45
C PRO A 308 21.99 -14.07 -16.73
N PRO A 309 22.68 -14.06 -17.88
CA PRO A 309 22.05 -13.84 -19.18
C PRO A 309 20.88 -14.81 -19.39
N ALA A 310 19.79 -14.34 -20.00
CA ALA A 310 18.69 -15.21 -20.40
C ALA A 310 19.07 -16.09 -21.61
N ASP A 311 19.97 -15.59 -22.47
CA ASP A 311 20.47 -16.25 -23.67
C ASP A 311 21.88 -15.77 -24.02
N ALA A 312 22.47 -16.36 -25.06
CA ALA A 312 23.84 -16.05 -25.52
C ALA A 312 24.02 -14.60 -26.04
N SER A 313 22.93 -13.87 -26.30
CA SER A 313 22.94 -12.47 -26.73
C SER A 313 22.63 -11.48 -25.61
N SER A 314 22.43 -11.97 -24.39
CA SER A 314 22.08 -11.16 -23.24
C SER A 314 23.28 -10.88 -22.33
N ALA A 315 23.24 -9.77 -21.62
CA ALA A 315 24.23 -9.38 -20.63
C ALA A 315 23.91 -9.98 -19.24
N PHE A 316 24.93 -10.17 -18.42
CA PHE A 316 24.74 -10.29 -16.97
C PHE A 316 24.21 -8.97 -16.43
N VAL A 317 23.25 -9.03 -15.51
CA VAL A 317 22.77 -7.84 -14.79
C VAL A 317 23.15 -7.95 -13.32
N VAL A 318 23.98 -7.03 -12.84
CA VAL A 318 24.27 -6.92 -11.41
C VAL A 318 23.57 -5.68 -10.88
N LYS A 319 22.68 -5.84 -9.90
CA LYS A 319 21.90 -4.74 -9.32
C LYS A 319 21.96 -4.74 -7.80
N GLN A 320 22.01 -3.55 -7.21
CA GLN A 320 21.87 -3.39 -5.77
C GLN A 320 20.42 -3.64 -5.35
N VAL A 321 20.25 -4.35 -4.25
CA VAL A 321 18.92 -4.74 -3.73
C VAL A 321 18.64 -4.15 -2.34
N GLN A 322 19.40 -3.14 -1.93
CA GLN A 322 19.22 -2.49 -0.63
C GLN A 322 17.99 -1.58 -0.65
N ARG A 323 16.93 -1.99 0.04
CA ARG A 323 15.64 -1.28 0.13
C ARG A 323 15.50 -0.41 1.39
N SER A 324 16.44 -0.53 2.32
CA SER A 324 16.50 0.27 3.54
C SER A 324 17.28 1.56 3.31
N TRP A 325 16.91 2.63 4.00
CA TRP A 325 17.58 3.92 3.96
C TRP A 325 19.03 3.83 4.49
N PRO A 326 20.03 4.40 3.79
CA PRO A 326 19.95 5.00 2.45
C PRO A 326 19.74 3.93 1.38
N GLU A 327 18.74 4.10 0.52
CA GLU A 327 18.39 3.12 -0.50
C GLU A 327 19.49 3.02 -1.57
N LYS A 328 19.77 1.81 -2.06
CA LYS A 328 20.72 1.59 -3.15
C LYS A 328 20.06 0.70 -4.21
N GLN A 329 19.94 1.22 -5.42
CA GLN A 329 19.28 0.55 -6.55
C GLN A 329 20.11 0.68 -7.84
N ASP A 330 21.42 0.94 -7.74
CA ASP A 330 22.27 1.00 -8.93
C ASP A 330 22.33 -0.37 -9.61
N ALA A 331 22.43 -0.37 -10.94
CA ALA A 331 22.54 -1.56 -11.75
C ALA A 331 23.58 -1.38 -12.85
N VAL A 332 24.22 -2.49 -13.24
CA VAL A 332 25.13 -2.56 -14.38
C VAL A 332 24.80 -3.77 -15.24
N ALA A 333 24.93 -3.60 -16.55
CA ALA A 333 24.92 -4.69 -17.52
C ALA A 333 26.38 -5.03 -17.90
N ILE A 334 26.70 -6.31 -17.97
CA ILE A 334 28.06 -6.82 -18.22
C ILE A 334 28.00 -7.86 -19.34
N ASP A 335 28.78 -7.64 -20.39
CA ASP A 335 28.88 -8.56 -21.52
C ASP A 335 29.49 -9.91 -21.07
N PRO A 336 28.83 -11.05 -21.35
CA PRO A 336 29.28 -12.34 -20.86
C PRO A 336 30.58 -12.81 -21.50
N ALA A 337 30.89 -12.40 -22.74
CA ALA A 337 32.07 -12.85 -23.47
C ALA A 337 33.34 -12.08 -23.08
N THR A 338 33.21 -10.77 -22.86
CA THR A 338 34.35 -9.86 -22.61
C THR A 338 34.50 -9.48 -21.13
N GLY A 339 33.39 -9.51 -20.38
CA GLY A 339 33.31 -8.98 -19.02
C GLY A 339 33.34 -7.46 -18.95
N GLU A 340 33.13 -6.78 -20.08
CA GLU A 340 33.03 -5.32 -20.12
C GLU A 340 31.64 -4.85 -19.68
N VAL A 341 31.60 -3.72 -18.97
CA VAL A 341 30.34 -3.09 -18.56
C VAL A 341 29.76 -2.35 -19.75
N THR A 342 28.60 -2.79 -20.23
CA THR A 342 27.92 -2.24 -21.41
C THR A 342 26.94 -1.12 -21.07
N ASP A 343 26.37 -1.15 -19.86
CA ASP A 343 25.42 -0.13 -19.39
C ASP A 343 25.50 0.06 -17.88
N VAL A 344 25.18 1.26 -17.40
CA VAL A 344 25.19 1.65 -15.99
C VAL A 344 23.97 2.51 -15.71
N LEU A 345 23.16 2.08 -14.75
CA LEU A 345 22.01 2.82 -14.24
C LEU A 345 22.27 3.18 -12.77
N ARG A 346 22.22 4.46 -12.44
CA ARG A 346 22.29 4.94 -11.05
C ARG A 346 20.91 5.24 -10.51
N PHE A 347 20.69 4.94 -9.24
CA PHE A 347 19.45 5.33 -8.57
C PHE A 347 19.25 6.85 -8.61
N ASP A 348 20.32 7.63 -8.57
CA ASP A 348 20.26 9.09 -8.66
C ASP A 348 19.67 9.59 -9.99
N ASP A 349 19.80 8.82 -11.07
CA ASP A 349 19.26 9.13 -12.39
C ASP A 349 17.78 8.70 -12.56
N HIS A 350 17.19 8.02 -11.56
CA HIS A 350 15.80 7.60 -11.65
C HIS A 350 14.85 8.81 -11.69
N PRO A 351 13.78 8.75 -12.50
CA PRO A 351 12.72 9.76 -12.49
C PRO A 351 12.09 9.94 -11.10
N LEU A 352 11.63 11.14 -10.80
CA LEU A 352 11.12 11.48 -9.46
C LEU A 352 9.94 10.59 -9.05
N LEU A 353 8.96 10.34 -9.94
CA LEU A 353 7.83 9.47 -9.56
C LEU A 353 8.28 8.03 -9.34
N ALA A 354 9.31 7.55 -10.06
CA ALA A 354 9.88 6.23 -9.81
C ALA A 354 10.49 6.13 -8.41
N LYS A 355 11.26 7.13 -7.98
CA LYS A 355 11.78 7.23 -6.61
C LYS A 355 10.67 7.30 -5.57
N LEU A 356 9.66 8.15 -5.79
CA LEU A 356 8.54 8.31 -4.85
C LEU A 356 7.69 7.04 -4.72
N THR A 357 7.40 6.34 -5.82
CA THR A 357 6.69 5.06 -5.78
C THR A 357 7.53 4.02 -5.04
N ARG A 358 8.84 3.96 -5.32
CA ARG A 358 9.76 3.04 -4.66
C ARG A 358 9.81 3.25 -3.14
N TRP A 359 10.11 4.47 -2.69
CA TRP A 359 10.10 4.83 -1.27
C TRP A 359 8.72 4.62 -0.63
N GLY A 360 7.65 4.90 -1.38
CA GLY A 360 6.28 4.63 -0.94
C GLY A 360 6.03 3.15 -0.66
N ILE A 361 6.42 2.26 -1.58
CA ILE A 361 6.34 0.79 -1.41
C ILE A 361 7.16 0.34 -0.20
N ASP A 362 8.42 0.79 -0.09
CA ASP A 362 9.31 0.35 0.99
C ASP A 362 8.86 0.87 2.36
N LEU A 363 8.29 2.08 2.39
CA LEU A 363 7.71 2.63 3.60
C LEU A 363 6.41 1.89 3.98
N HIS A 364 5.56 1.54 3.02
CA HIS A 364 4.33 0.77 3.25
C HIS A 364 4.60 -0.67 3.72
N THR A 365 5.60 -1.33 3.13
CA THR A 365 5.94 -2.74 3.45
C THR A 365 6.75 -2.90 4.72
N GLY A 366 7.30 -1.82 5.28
CA GLY A 366 8.06 -1.87 6.53
C GLY A 366 9.58 -1.95 6.34
N VAL A 367 10.10 -1.83 5.11
CA VAL A 367 11.52 -2.06 4.82
C VAL A 367 12.36 -0.79 4.92
N LEU A 368 11.82 0.37 4.52
CA LEU A 368 12.61 1.60 4.34
C LEU A 368 13.41 2.03 5.57
N PHE A 369 12.83 2.01 6.77
CA PHE A 369 13.52 2.33 8.02
C PHE A 369 13.63 1.12 8.98
N GLY A 370 13.58 -0.09 8.42
CA GLY A 370 13.69 -1.34 9.17
C GLY A 370 12.70 -1.43 10.34
N LEU A 371 13.20 -1.80 11.53
CA LEU A 371 12.37 -2.06 12.71
C LEU A 371 11.50 -0.86 13.11
N VAL A 372 11.99 0.38 12.99
CA VAL A 372 11.21 1.57 13.34
C VAL A 372 9.99 1.70 12.43
N ASN A 373 10.17 1.43 11.13
CA ASN A 373 9.06 1.44 10.19
C ASN A 373 8.03 0.34 10.52
N GLN A 374 8.50 -0.88 10.76
CA GLN A 374 7.64 -2.03 11.10
C GLN A 374 6.79 -1.75 12.35
N LEU A 375 7.40 -1.23 13.42
CA LEU A 375 6.68 -0.86 14.64
C LEU A 375 5.65 0.25 14.39
N ALA A 376 5.97 1.25 13.56
CA ALA A 376 5.04 2.30 13.19
C ALA A 376 3.83 1.77 12.41
N LEU A 377 4.05 0.84 11.47
CA LEU A 377 2.99 0.18 10.71
C LEU A 377 2.11 -0.70 11.62
N MET A 378 2.71 -1.48 12.51
CA MET A 378 1.98 -2.26 13.51
C MET A 378 1.13 -1.37 14.44
N LEU A 379 1.66 -0.21 14.85
CA LEU A 379 0.91 0.77 15.63
C LEU A 379 -0.28 1.36 14.85
N LEU A 380 -0.08 1.70 13.57
CA LEU A 380 -1.15 2.20 12.69
C LEU A 380 -2.23 1.13 12.49
N ALA A 381 -1.85 -0.11 12.23
CA ALA A 381 -2.78 -1.23 12.13
C ALA A 381 -3.58 -1.43 13.43
N GLY A 382 -2.91 -1.43 14.60
CA GLY A 382 -3.57 -1.48 15.90
C GLY A 382 -4.54 -0.33 16.13
N CYS A 383 -4.17 0.88 15.71
CA CYS A 383 -5.03 2.06 15.75
C CYS A 383 -6.27 1.88 14.85
N LEU A 384 -6.13 1.31 13.66
CA LEU A 384 -7.25 1.02 12.76
C LEU A 384 -8.22 0.01 13.38
N VAL A 385 -7.70 -1.08 13.97
CA VAL A 385 -8.51 -2.07 14.70
C VAL A 385 -9.30 -1.39 15.84
N LEU A 386 -8.64 -0.58 16.66
CA LEU A 386 -9.30 0.14 17.76
C LEU A 386 -10.38 1.10 17.25
N LEU A 387 -10.12 1.82 16.16
CA LEU A 387 -11.09 2.75 15.56
C LEU A 387 -12.33 2.02 15.03
N ILE A 388 -12.14 0.86 14.40
CA ILE A 388 -13.23 0.00 13.92
C ILE A 388 -14.06 -0.53 15.10
N VAL A 389 -13.40 -1.09 16.11
CA VAL A 389 -14.08 -1.58 17.34
C VAL A 389 -14.86 -0.46 18.02
N TRP A 390 -14.28 0.74 18.16
CA TRP A 390 -14.97 1.90 18.70
C TRP A 390 -16.12 2.38 17.81
N GLY A 391 -15.98 2.28 16.48
CA GLY A 391 -17.05 2.54 15.51
C GLY A 391 -18.27 1.66 15.76
N TYR A 392 -18.09 0.34 15.78
CA TYR A 392 -19.15 -0.63 16.07
C TYR A 392 -19.72 -0.46 17.49
N ARG A 393 -18.86 -0.22 18.50
CA ARG A 393 -19.31 0.07 19.87
C ARG A 393 -20.19 1.32 19.92
N MET A 394 -19.84 2.39 19.22
CA MET A 394 -20.66 3.61 19.16
C MET A 394 -22.00 3.36 18.46
N TRP A 395 -22.04 2.47 17.47
CA TRP A 395 -23.27 2.08 16.80
C TRP A 395 -24.19 1.29 17.74
N TRP A 396 -23.64 0.33 18.48
CA TRP A 396 -24.38 -0.44 19.50
C TRP A 396 -24.95 0.47 20.60
N GLN A 397 -24.13 1.38 21.14
CA GLN A 397 -24.55 2.34 22.17
C GLN A 397 -25.63 3.34 21.72
N ARG A 398 -25.91 3.41 20.41
CA ARG A 398 -26.92 4.29 19.83
C ARG A 398 -28.32 3.64 19.82
N GLY A 399 -28.41 2.31 19.94
CA GLY A 399 -29.66 1.56 20.05
C GLY A 399 -30.13 1.47 21.50
N ARG A 400 -31.03 2.36 21.93
CA ARG A 400 -31.77 2.17 23.19
C ARG A 400 -32.96 1.25 22.91
N GLY A 401 -32.81 -0.06 23.13
CA GLY A 401 -33.91 -1.02 23.10
C GLY A 401 -34.25 -1.70 21.75
N SER A 402 -33.43 -1.54 20.71
CA SER A 402 -33.44 -2.45 19.55
C SER A 402 -32.01 -2.80 19.13
N ALA A 403 -31.84 -3.96 18.50
CA ALA A 403 -30.55 -4.61 18.25
C ALA A 403 -29.55 -3.77 17.42
N PHE A 404 -29.99 -2.72 16.71
CA PHE A 404 -29.13 -1.85 15.91
C PHE A 404 -29.65 -0.39 15.89
N GLY A 405 -28.76 0.58 16.16
CA GLY A 405 -29.12 2.01 16.26
C GLY A 405 -29.67 2.61 14.96
N ARG A 406 -30.48 3.69 15.07
CA ARG A 406 -31.11 4.36 13.91
C ARG A 406 -30.05 4.88 12.89
N PRO A 407 -30.23 4.61 11.58
CA PRO A 407 -29.35 5.13 10.52
C PRO A 407 -29.28 6.67 10.50
N VAL A 408 -28.25 7.22 9.86
CA VAL A 408 -28.20 8.67 9.56
C VAL A 408 -29.35 9.00 8.59
N PRO A 409 -30.05 10.15 8.72
CA PRO A 409 -31.13 10.53 7.80
C PRO A 409 -30.68 10.65 6.34
N ARG A 410 -31.61 10.41 5.39
CA ARG A 410 -31.41 10.55 3.93
C ARG A 410 -31.65 11.98 3.46
N GLY A 411 -31.29 12.29 2.21
CA GLY A 411 -31.62 13.56 1.56
C GLY A 411 -30.65 14.72 1.82
N ALA A 412 -29.47 14.44 2.36
CA ALA A 412 -28.44 15.46 2.61
C ALA A 412 -27.97 16.17 1.32
N TRP A 413 -27.95 15.45 0.21
CA TRP A 413 -27.55 15.90 -1.12
C TRP A 413 -28.53 16.93 -1.72
N ALA A 414 -29.83 16.84 -1.41
CA ALA A 414 -30.82 17.84 -1.80
C ALA A 414 -30.62 19.21 -1.13
N GLN A 415 -29.79 19.27 -0.08
CA GLN A 415 -29.43 20.52 0.61
C GLN A 415 -28.11 21.12 0.09
N VAL A 416 -27.40 20.42 -0.81
CA VAL A 416 -26.12 20.86 -1.38
C VAL A 416 -26.40 21.71 -2.62
N PRO A 417 -25.86 22.94 -2.69
CA PRO A 417 -26.04 23.78 -3.88
C PRO A 417 -25.47 23.12 -5.15
N PRO A 418 -26.12 23.27 -6.33
CA PRO A 418 -25.68 22.63 -7.57
C PRO A 418 -24.24 22.95 -7.97
N TYR A 419 -23.77 24.17 -7.72
CA TYR A 419 -22.38 24.59 -8.01
C TYR A 419 -21.32 23.86 -7.16
N VAL A 420 -21.72 23.21 -6.05
CA VAL A 420 -20.84 22.32 -5.27
C VAL A 420 -21.05 20.87 -5.68
N LEU A 421 -22.30 20.48 -5.94
CA LEU A 421 -22.66 19.10 -6.25
C LEU A 421 -22.12 18.66 -7.61
N VAL A 422 -22.19 19.49 -8.66
CA VAL A 422 -21.75 19.13 -10.01
C VAL A 422 -20.22 18.90 -10.07
N PRO A 423 -19.36 19.79 -9.56
CA PRO A 423 -17.92 19.51 -9.49
C PRO A 423 -17.57 18.29 -8.63
N LEU A 424 -18.30 18.08 -7.52
CA LEU A 424 -18.11 16.90 -6.67
C LEU A 424 -18.44 15.61 -7.45
N MET A 425 -19.54 15.59 -8.19
CA MET A 425 -19.93 14.44 -9.03
C MET A 425 -18.92 14.20 -10.16
N ALA A 426 -18.42 15.27 -10.80
CA ALA A 426 -17.36 15.15 -11.80
C ALA A 426 -16.07 14.57 -11.20
N THR A 427 -15.68 15.03 -10.00
CA THR A 427 -14.53 14.48 -9.26
C THR A 427 -14.73 13.01 -8.93
N VAL A 428 -15.91 12.63 -8.45
CA VAL A 428 -16.26 11.22 -8.18
C VAL A 428 -16.21 10.39 -9.45
N ALA A 429 -16.66 10.90 -10.60
CA ALA A 429 -16.61 10.18 -11.88
C ALA A 429 -15.17 9.95 -12.35
N VAL A 430 -14.30 10.96 -12.23
CA VAL A 430 -12.86 10.80 -12.54
C VAL A 430 -12.22 9.79 -11.60
N LEU A 431 -12.46 9.90 -10.28
CA LEU A 431 -11.95 8.94 -9.30
C LEU A 431 -12.50 7.53 -9.55
N ALA A 432 -13.74 7.39 -10.00
CA ALA A 432 -14.33 6.10 -10.33
C ALA A 432 -13.70 5.46 -11.56
N TYR A 433 -13.24 6.26 -12.52
CA TYR A 433 -12.50 5.76 -13.67
C TYR A 433 -11.10 5.25 -13.28
N PHE A 434 -10.36 6.04 -12.50
CA PHE A 434 -8.99 5.68 -12.08
C PHE A 434 -8.94 4.63 -10.96
N VAL A 435 -9.97 4.57 -10.11
CA VAL A 435 -10.09 3.65 -8.97
C VAL A 435 -11.48 2.97 -8.98
N PRO A 436 -11.72 2.00 -9.88
CA PRO A 436 -13.04 1.39 -10.08
C PRO A 436 -13.64 0.80 -8.80
N LEU A 437 -12.82 0.17 -7.95
CA LEU A 437 -13.31 -0.43 -6.70
C LEU A 437 -13.68 0.59 -5.62
N LEU A 438 -13.33 1.87 -5.77
CA LEU A 438 -13.98 2.94 -5.03
C LEU A 438 -15.23 3.43 -5.76
N GLY A 439 -15.09 3.69 -7.06
CA GLY A 439 -16.09 4.31 -7.91
C GLY A 439 -17.42 3.58 -7.99
N ILE A 440 -17.37 2.29 -8.31
CA ILE A 440 -18.54 1.43 -8.50
C ILE A 440 -19.38 1.34 -7.20
N PRO A 441 -18.83 0.96 -6.03
CA PRO A 441 -19.62 0.91 -4.81
C PRO A 441 -20.06 2.29 -4.33
N LEU A 442 -19.29 3.35 -4.56
CA LEU A 442 -19.71 4.71 -4.25
C LEU A 442 -20.90 5.14 -5.12
N ALA A 443 -20.87 4.86 -6.43
CA ALA A 443 -21.98 5.10 -7.34
C ALA A 443 -23.23 4.29 -6.95
N GLY A 444 -23.07 3.02 -6.61
CA GLY A 444 -24.15 2.17 -6.10
C GLY A 444 -24.76 2.73 -4.81
N PHE A 445 -23.92 3.16 -3.86
CA PHE A 445 -24.37 3.82 -2.63
C PHE A 445 -25.18 5.09 -2.93
N LEU A 446 -24.69 5.94 -3.83
CA LEU A 446 -25.38 7.16 -4.25
C LEU A 446 -26.72 6.86 -4.92
N ALA A 447 -26.78 5.89 -5.85
CA ALA A 447 -28.00 5.48 -6.53
C ALA A 447 -29.06 4.94 -5.55
N VAL A 448 -28.65 4.10 -4.59
CA VAL A 448 -29.55 3.60 -3.54
C VAL A 448 -30.03 4.74 -2.63
N ASP A 449 -29.16 5.69 -2.29
CA ASP A 449 -29.55 6.85 -1.49
C ASP A 449 -30.58 7.74 -2.22
N VAL A 450 -30.38 7.91 -3.53
CA VAL A 450 -31.26 8.67 -4.43
C VAL A 450 -32.64 8.05 -4.50
N VAL A 451 -32.71 6.77 -4.89
CA VAL A 451 -33.97 6.05 -5.09
C VAL A 451 -34.77 5.98 -3.79
N LEU A 452 -34.12 5.64 -2.68
CA LEU A 452 -34.80 5.53 -1.39
C LEU A 452 -35.18 6.90 -0.79
N GLY A 453 -34.41 7.94 -1.10
CA GLY A 453 -34.76 9.33 -0.76
C GLY A 453 -36.01 9.79 -1.49
N GLU A 454 -36.09 9.53 -2.79
CA GLU A 454 -37.23 9.88 -3.64
C GLU A 454 -38.50 9.11 -3.23
N ILE A 455 -38.40 7.80 -2.96
CA ILE A 455 -39.53 7.00 -2.45
C ILE A 455 -40.06 7.57 -1.14
N ALA A 456 -39.18 7.97 -0.22
CA ALA A 456 -39.57 8.56 1.06
C ALA A 456 -40.24 9.93 0.86
N HIS A 457 -39.71 10.77 -0.05
CA HIS A 457 -40.31 12.06 -0.39
C HIS A 457 -41.72 11.90 -0.98
N ARG A 458 -41.89 10.98 -1.93
CA ARG A 458 -43.20 10.65 -2.54
C ARG A 458 -44.21 10.12 -1.51
N ARG A 459 -43.78 9.25 -0.60
CA ARG A 459 -44.64 8.74 0.50
C ARG A 459 -45.03 9.84 1.48
N GLY A 460 -44.10 10.73 1.84
CA GLY A 460 -44.39 11.89 2.68
C GLY A 460 -45.40 12.85 2.06
N ARG A 461 -45.30 13.11 0.74
CA ARG A 461 -46.29 13.90 0.00
C ARG A 461 -47.66 13.24 -0.03
N ARG A 462 -47.75 11.91 -0.20
CA ARG A 462 -49.02 11.17 -0.21
C ARG A 462 -49.70 11.07 1.15
N ALA A 463 -48.97 11.26 2.25
CA ALA A 463 -49.54 11.27 3.61
C ALA A 463 -49.93 12.69 4.08
N ALA A 464 -49.52 13.72 3.33
CA ALA A 464 -49.84 15.12 3.58
C ALA A 464 -50.98 15.66 2.68
N VAL A 465 -51.44 14.83 1.74
CA VAL A 465 -52.69 14.96 0.98
C VAL A 465 -53.67 13.98 1.60
#